data_AF-A0A1C5NB34-F1
#
_entry.id   AF-A0A1C5NB34-F1
#
_cell.length_a   1.000
_cell.length_b   1.000
_cell.length_c   1.000
_cell.angle_alpha   90.00
_cell.angle_beta   90.00
_cell.angle_gamma   90.00
#
_symmetry.space_group_name_H-M   'P 1'
#
loop_
_entity.id
_entity.type
_entity.pdbx_description
1 polymer ?
#
loop_
_entity_poly.entity_id
_entity_poly.type
_entity_poly.pdbx_seq_one_letter_code
_entity_poly.pdbx_strand_id
1 'polypeptide(L)'
;MTIEQCQEFISEEEKKPEPVVKPRKKTATSELYDFISDMYGLTYFPKYFFSFMASVYKGTYKNLNRPVPPEDLLDMWQQKKKYLLRQAENNRKKGKDINGISLVYYDLAILLGKYDAYLKWKEQQKLAQADAEEQRVKNIEFVGYRDVLPQRQKKENNTIDISSMLDEI
;
A
#
# COMPACT_ATOMS: atom_id res chain seq x y z
N MET A 1 49.55 18.08 -6.77
CA MET A 1 48.71 17.64 -5.65
C MET A 1 49.57 16.71 -4.80
N THR A 2 49.98 17.15 -3.62
CA THR A 2 50.83 16.37 -2.71
C THR A 2 49.97 15.52 -1.77
N ILE A 3 50.54 14.46 -1.20
CA ILE A 3 49.85 13.59 -0.23
C ILE A 3 49.32 14.41 0.96
N GLU A 4 50.06 15.46 1.35
CA GLU A 4 49.68 16.41 2.40
C GLU A 4 48.41 17.19 2.03
N GLN A 5 48.29 17.66 0.78
CA GLN A 5 47.08 18.34 0.30
C GLN A 5 45.87 17.39 0.27
N CYS A 6 46.08 16.10 0.01
CA CYS A 6 45.02 15.10 0.07
C CYS A 6 44.58 14.82 1.53
N GLN A 7 45.52 14.75 2.46
CA GLN A 7 45.22 14.54 3.88
C GLN A 7 44.52 15.75 4.51
N GLU A 8 44.94 16.96 4.12
CA GLU A 8 44.31 18.21 4.55
C GLU A 8 42.86 18.27 4.06
N PHE A 9 42.60 17.94 2.79
CA PHE A 9 41.25 17.89 2.22
C PHE A 9 40.33 16.86 2.92
N ILE A 10 40.84 15.66 3.23
CA ILE A 10 40.07 14.64 3.96
C ILE A 10 39.73 15.14 5.37
N SER A 11 40.68 15.79 6.05
CA SER A 11 40.48 16.32 7.41
C SER A 11 39.51 17.51 7.44
N GLU A 12 39.43 18.30 6.37
CA GLU A 12 38.45 19.37 6.22
C GLU A 12 37.04 18.83 5.95
N GLU A 13 36.91 17.75 5.17
CA GLU A 13 35.62 17.09 4.92
C GLU A 13 35.07 16.41 6.18
N GLU A 14 35.91 15.75 6.98
CA GLU A 14 35.50 15.10 8.26
C GLU A 14 35.07 16.10 9.35
N LYS A 15 35.54 17.36 9.28
CA LYS A 15 35.14 18.43 10.20
C LYS A 15 33.80 19.06 9.85
N LYS A 16 33.25 18.79 8.65
CA LYS A 16 31.89 19.23 8.33
C LYS A 16 30.93 18.39 9.16
N PRO A 17 30.02 19.00 9.94
CA PRO A 17 28.99 18.25 10.62
C PRO A 17 28.24 17.44 9.55
N GLU A 18 28.10 16.13 9.76
CA GLU A 18 27.24 15.31 8.91
C GLU A 18 25.93 16.07 8.70
N PRO A 19 25.45 16.20 7.46
CA PRO A 19 24.20 16.90 7.21
C PRO A 19 23.14 16.24 8.08
N VAL A 20 22.66 16.97 9.09
CA VAL A 20 21.60 16.50 9.98
C VAL A 20 20.36 16.33 9.11
N VAL A 21 20.16 15.12 8.59
CA VAL A 21 18.98 14.76 7.82
C VAL A 21 17.83 14.77 8.80
N LYS A 22 17.15 15.92 8.91
CA LYS A 22 15.89 16.01 9.65
C LYS A 22 14.99 14.88 9.16
N PRO A 23 14.41 14.05 10.05
CA PRO A 23 13.53 12.98 9.62
C PRO A 23 12.38 13.62 8.84
N ARG A 24 12.35 13.36 7.53
CA ARG A 24 11.25 13.84 6.68
C ARG A 24 9.99 13.16 7.18
N LYS A 25 8.93 13.94 7.45
CA LYS A 25 7.60 13.37 7.69
C LYS A 25 7.25 12.49 6.48
N LYS A 26 7.04 11.20 6.73
CA LYS A 26 6.60 10.28 5.68
C LYS A 26 5.23 10.74 5.20
N THR A 27 5.13 10.92 3.89
CA THR A 27 3.86 11.16 3.20
C THR A 27 3.43 9.86 2.53
N ALA A 28 2.14 9.70 2.24
CA ALA A 28 1.66 8.52 1.52
C ALA A 28 2.40 8.32 0.19
N THR A 29 2.75 9.42 -0.49
CA THR A 29 3.57 9.40 -1.71
C THR A 29 4.98 8.84 -1.48
N SER A 30 5.66 9.24 -0.40
CA SER A 30 6.99 8.70 -0.11
C SER A 30 6.92 7.23 0.26
N GLU A 31 5.92 6.82 1.05
CA GLU A 31 5.72 5.42 1.42
C GLU A 31 5.41 4.54 0.21
N LEU A 32 4.61 5.06 -0.73
CA LEU A 32 4.36 4.40 -2.01
C LEU A 32 5.64 4.20 -2.81
N TYR A 33 6.48 5.23 -2.93
CA TYR A 33 7.71 5.12 -3.72
C TYR A 33 8.74 4.21 -3.05
N ASP A 34 8.87 4.26 -1.72
CA ASP A 34 9.72 3.34 -0.97
C ASP A 34 9.24 1.90 -1.18
N PHE A 35 7.92 1.65 -1.04
CA PHE A 35 7.33 0.33 -1.24
C PHE A 35 7.57 -0.22 -2.65
N ILE A 36 7.37 0.60 -3.68
CA ILE A 36 7.65 0.20 -5.07
C ILE A 36 9.16 -0.06 -5.24
N SER A 37 10.02 0.81 -4.71
CA SER A 37 11.47 0.63 -4.84
C SER A 37 11.91 -0.72 -4.26
N ASP A 38 11.43 -1.04 -3.07
CA ASP A 38 11.74 -2.28 -2.36
C ASP A 38 11.16 -3.50 -3.08
N MET A 39 9.90 -3.43 -3.51
CA MET A 39 9.20 -4.55 -4.15
C MET A 39 9.87 -4.97 -5.47
N TYR A 40 10.36 -4.01 -6.24
CA TYR A 40 10.90 -4.24 -7.58
C TYR A 40 12.44 -4.16 -7.64
N GLY A 41 13.11 -3.91 -6.50
CA GLY A 41 14.56 -3.80 -6.43
C GLY A 41 15.12 -2.62 -7.22
N LEU A 42 14.40 -1.50 -7.23
CA LEU A 42 14.84 -0.29 -7.93
C LEU A 42 15.80 0.50 -7.06
N THR A 43 16.85 1.02 -7.69
CA THR A 43 17.79 1.96 -7.06
C THR A 43 17.41 3.42 -7.35
N TYR A 44 16.70 3.68 -8.45
CA TYR A 44 16.22 5.00 -8.81
C TYR A 44 14.97 4.92 -9.70
N PHE A 45 14.18 5.98 -9.69
CA PHE A 45 13.05 6.18 -10.60
C PHE A 45 13.43 7.11 -11.75
N PRO A 46 13.11 6.77 -13.02
CA PRO A 46 13.27 7.70 -14.13
C PRO A 46 12.44 8.97 -13.92
N LYS A 47 12.92 10.13 -14.39
CA LYS A 47 12.20 11.41 -14.27
C LYS A 47 10.74 11.34 -14.75
N TYR A 48 10.51 10.60 -15.84
CA TYR A 48 9.18 10.41 -16.41
C TYR A 48 8.20 9.73 -15.43
N PHE A 49 8.68 8.85 -14.54
CA PHE A 49 7.85 8.17 -13.55
C PHE A 49 7.10 9.17 -12.67
N PHE A 50 7.76 10.21 -12.19
CA PHE A 50 7.12 11.22 -11.34
C PHE A 50 6.05 12.02 -12.07
N SER A 51 6.32 12.42 -13.32
CA SER A 51 5.34 13.11 -14.16
C SER A 51 4.13 12.22 -14.46
N PHE A 52 4.39 10.93 -14.72
CA PHE A 52 3.35 9.93 -14.92
C PHE A 52 2.47 9.79 -13.68
N MET A 53 3.07 9.55 -12.51
CA MET A 53 2.34 9.41 -11.25
C MET A 53 1.54 10.66 -10.92
N ALA A 54 2.10 11.86 -11.14
CA ALA A 54 1.38 13.11 -10.97
C ALA A 54 0.12 13.21 -11.86
N SER A 55 0.17 12.67 -13.08
CA SER A 55 -1.00 12.63 -13.98
C SER A 55 -2.07 11.62 -13.50
N VAL A 56 -1.65 10.50 -12.93
CA VAL A 56 -2.53 9.51 -12.30
C VAL A 56 -3.24 10.11 -11.08
N TYR A 57 -2.48 10.78 -10.20
CA TYR A 57 -3.03 11.42 -9.01
C TYR A 57 -4.06 12.49 -9.32
N LYS A 58 -3.86 13.22 -10.43
CA LYS A 58 -4.78 14.26 -10.89
C LYS A 58 -5.96 13.72 -11.71
N GLY A 59 -5.97 12.44 -12.07
CA GLY A 59 -7.00 11.90 -12.96
C GLY A 59 -6.84 12.34 -14.42
N THR A 60 -5.71 12.92 -14.81
CA THR A 60 -5.48 13.45 -16.17
C THR A 60 -4.79 12.43 -17.08
N TYR A 61 -4.46 11.25 -16.56
CA TYR A 61 -3.90 10.18 -17.36
C TYR A 61 -4.96 9.59 -18.31
N LYS A 62 -4.54 9.19 -19.51
CA LYS A 62 -5.45 8.70 -20.55
C LYS A 62 -6.26 7.50 -20.04
N ASN A 63 -7.56 7.50 -20.35
CA ASN A 63 -8.53 6.45 -19.95
C ASN A 63 -8.75 6.31 -18.44
N LEU A 64 -8.32 7.29 -17.65
CA LEU A 64 -8.61 7.33 -16.23
C LEU A 64 -9.84 8.23 -16.02
N ASN A 65 -10.91 7.67 -15.45
CA ASN A 65 -12.16 8.41 -15.24
C ASN A 65 -12.15 9.25 -13.95
N ARG A 66 -11.18 9.01 -13.06
CA ARG A 66 -11.13 9.56 -11.70
C ARG A 66 -9.69 9.72 -11.22
N PRO A 67 -9.40 10.69 -10.33
CA PRO A 67 -8.11 10.75 -9.67
C PRO A 67 -7.87 9.53 -8.79
N VAL A 68 -6.62 9.05 -8.76
CA VAL A 68 -6.19 7.94 -7.91
C VAL A 68 -5.19 8.49 -6.89
N PRO A 69 -5.58 8.73 -5.63
CA PRO A 69 -4.67 9.30 -4.66
C PRO A 69 -3.56 8.31 -4.26
N PRO A 70 -2.39 8.79 -3.82
CA PRO A 70 -1.26 7.93 -3.44
C PRO A 70 -1.60 6.89 -2.37
N GLU A 71 -2.47 7.23 -1.42
CA GLU A 71 -2.93 6.36 -0.33
C GLU A 71 -3.65 5.13 -0.87
N ASP A 72 -4.59 5.33 -1.81
CA ASP A 72 -5.34 4.24 -2.42
C ASP A 72 -4.44 3.36 -3.27
N LEU A 73 -3.52 3.99 -4.00
CA LEU A 73 -2.61 3.27 -4.85
C LEU A 73 -1.63 2.40 -4.05
N LEU A 74 -1.16 2.89 -2.90
CA LEU A 74 -0.36 2.13 -1.94
C LEU A 74 -1.14 0.92 -1.39
N ASP A 75 -2.37 1.13 -0.92
CA ASP A 75 -3.22 0.06 -0.39
C ASP A 75 -3.47 -1.02 -1.45
N MET A 76 -3.82 -0.63 -2.67
CA MET A 76 -3.98 -1.55 -3.80
C MET A 76 -2.74 -2.39 -4.08
N TRP A 77 -1.55 -1.77 -4.06
CA TRP A 77 -0.29 -2.46 -4.27
C TRP A 77 0.00 -3.48 -3.16
N GLN A 78 -0.24 -3.10 -1.91
CA GLN A 78 -0.06 -3.97 -0.75
C GLN A 78 -1.01 -5.16 -0.80
N GLN A 79 -2.31 -4.92 -1.03
CA GLN A 79 -3.33 -5.97 -1.13
C GLN A 79 -3.05 -6.94 -2.27
N LYS A 80 -2.63 -6.43 -3.45
CA LYS A 80 -2.40 -7.26 -4.64
C LYS A 80 -0.96 -7.73 -4.79
N LYS A 81 -0.05 -7.46 -3.85
CA LYS A 81 1.38 -7.83 -3.93
C LYS A 81 1.59 -9.29 -4.35
N LYS A 82 0.96 -10.24 -3.66
CA LYS A 82 1.10 -11.68 -3.97
C LYS A 82 0.63 -12.01 -5.39
N TYR A 83 -0.49 -11.42 -5.79
CA TYR A 83 -1.05 -11.60 -7.14
C TYR A 83 -0.10 -11.04 -8.20
N LEU A 84 0.43 -9.82 -8.02
CA LEU A 84 1.34 -9.17 -8.96
C LEU A 84 2.65 -9.97 -9.12
N LEU A 85 3.24 -10.43 -8.01
CA LEU A 85 4.43 -11.30 -8.05
C LEU A 85 4.17 -12.61 -8.80
N ARG A 86 2.99 -13.23 -8.59
CA ARG A 86 2.58 -14.42 -9.33
C ARG A 86 2.44 -14.15 -10.83
N GLN A 87 1.87 -13.00 -11.20
CA GLN A 87 1.75 -12.60 -12.61
C GLN A 87 3.11 -12.37 -13.27
N ALA A 88 4.04 -11.71 -12.57
CA ALA A 88 5.41 -11.53 -13.04
C ALA A 88 6.09 -12.88 -13.29
N GLU A 89 5.97 -13.83 -12.36
CA GLU A 89 6.53 -15.18 -12.50
C GLU A 89 5.89 -15.95 -13.68
N ASN A 90 4.57 -15.86 -13.82
CA ASN A 90 3.87 -16.47 -14.95
C ASN A 90 4.30 -15.88 -16.30
N ASN A 91 4.59 -14.58 -16.36
CA ASN A 91 5.10 -13.94 -17.57
C ASN A 91 6.51 -14.43 -17.91
N ARG A 92 7.40 -14.57 -16.92
CA ARG A 92 8.74 -15.15 -17.10
C ARG A 92 8.69 -16.57 -17.66
N LYS A 93 7.82 -17.42 -17.09
CA LYS A 93 7.61 -18.80 -17.59
C LYS A 93 7.12 -18.86 -19.04
N LYS A 94 6.40 -17.83 -19.50
CA LYS A 94 5.93 -17.69 -20.88
C LYS A 94 6.97 -17.03 -21.81
N GLY A 95 8.21 -16.85 -21.35
CA GLY A 95 9.29 -16.22 -22.12
C GLY A 95 9.16 -14.70 -22.24
N LYS A 96 8.27 -14.05 -21.47
CA LYS A 96 8.18 -12.59 -21.40
C LYS A 96 9.03 -12.10 -20.23
N ASP A 97 10.25 -11.68 -20.52
CA ASP A 97 11.13 -11.11 -19.51
C ASP A 97 10.83 -9.61 -19.32
N ILE A 98 9.96 -9.31 -18.34
CA ILE A 98 9.62 -7.95 -17.93
C ILE A 98 10.25 -7.72 -16.55
N ASN A 99 11.09 -6.69 -16.43
CA ASN A 99 11.85 -6.40 -15.22
C ASN A 99 11.94 -4.89 -14.91
N GLY A 100 12.42 -4.57 -13.70
CA GLY A 100 12.67 -3.19 -13.26
C GLY A 100 11.47 -2.26 -13.43
N ILE A 101 11.71 -1.07 -13.97
CA ILE A 101 10.68 -0.05 -14.14
C ILE A 101 9.56 -0.48 -15.11
N SER A 102 9.87 -1.33 -16.10
CA SER A 102 8.87 -1.84 -17.05
C SER A 102 7.85 -2.72 -16.34
N LEU A 103 8.29 -3.50 -15.34
CA LEU A 103 7.39 -4.30 -14.51
C LEU A 103 6.51 -3.42 -13.62
N VAL A 104 7.05 -2.32 -13.09
CA VAL A 104 6.25 -1.33 -12.35
C VAL A 104 5.12 -0.77 -13.20
N TYR A 105 5.40 -0.33 -14.44
CA TYR A 105 4.36 0.19 -15.32
C TYR A 105 3.33 -0.88 -15.70
N TYR A 106 3.77 -2.12 -15.89
CA TYR A 106 2.88 -3.24 -16.17
C TYR A 106 1.90 -3.50 -15.02
N ASP A 107 2.43 -3.62 -13.79
CA ASP A 107 1.61 -3.85 -12.61
C ASP A 107 0.70 -2.66 -12.31
N LEU A 108 1.19 -1.44 -12.49
CA LEU A 108 0.40 -0.22 -12.36
C LEU A 108 -0.78 -0.20 -13.34
N ALA A 109 -0.59 -0.62 -14.59
CA ALA A 109 -1.69 -0.73 -15.55
C ALA A 109 -2.77 -1.72 -15.08
N ILE A 110 -2.38 -2.84 -14.45
CA ILE A 110 -3.31 -3.79 -13.86
C ILE A 110 -4.09 -3.14 -12.71
N LEU A 111 -3.41 -2.43 -11.82
CA LEU A 111 -4.04 -1.76 -10.68
C LEU A 111 -5.03 -0.69 -11.14
N LEU A 112 -4.63 0.18 -12.07
CA LEU A 112 -5.50 1.22 -12.63
C LEU A 112 -6.75 0.63 -13.29
N GLY A 113 -6.61 -0.49 -14.01
CA GLY A 113 -7.74 -1.21 -14.59
C GLY A 113 -8.73 -1.79 -13.58
N LYS A 114 -8.31 -1.94 -12.30
CA LYS A 114 -9.13 -2.46 -11.20
C LYS A 114 -9.57 -1.38 -10.21
N TYR A 115 -9.24 -0.10 -10.45
CA TYR A 115 -9.47 0.96 -9.47
C TYR A 115 -10.95 1.17 -9.16
N ASP A 116 -11.83 1.13 -10.16
CA ASP A 116 -13.28 1.25 -9.94
C ASP A 116 -13.84 0.12 -9.05
N ALA A 117 -13.31 -1.10 -9.19
CA ALA A 117 -13.68 -2.22 -8.34
C ALA A 117 -13.15 -2.04 -6.91
N TYR A 118 -11.93 -1.54 -6.76
CA TYR A 118 -11.35 -1.21 -5.46
C TYR A 118 -12.18 -0.14 -4.72
N LEU A 119 -12.64 0.90 -5.41
CA LEU A 119 -13.51 1.93 -4.80
C LEU A 119 -14.84 1.34 -4.28
N LYS A 120 -15.46 0.44 -5.06
CA LYS A 120 -16.67 -0.27 -4.63
C LYS A 120 -16.42 -1.13 -3.39
N TRP A 121 -15.31 -1.87 -3.38
CA TRP A 121 -14.91 -2.66 -2.23
C TRP A 121 -14.68 -1.78 -0.98
N LYS A 122 -13.99 -0.64 -1.15
CA LYS A 122 -13.73 0.31 -0.05
C LYS A 122 -15.02 0.89 0.52
N GLU A 123 -15.99 1.19 -0.34
CA GLU A 123 -17.33 1.62 0.08
C GLU A 123 -18.08 0.52 0.85
N GLN A 124 -18.04 -0.73 0.35
CA GLN A 124 -18.62 -1.88 1.04
C GLN A 124 -18.00 -2.11 2.42
N GLN A 125 -16.68 -1.98 2.55
CA GLN A 125 -15.98 -2.07 3.84
C GLN A 125 -16.45 -1.00 4.82
N LYS A 126 -16.64 0.24 4.34
CA LYS A 126 -17.15 1.34 5.17
C LYS A 126 -18.58 1.05 5.66
N LEU A 127 -19.45 0.54 4.80
CA LEU A 127 -20.81 0.16 5.16
C LEU A 127 -20.81 -0.99 6.19
N ALA A 128 -20.02 -2.04 5.95
CA ALA A 128 -19.92 -3.17 6.87
C ALA A 128 -19.38 -2.75 8.27
N GLN A 129 -18.45 -1.80 8.32
CA GLN A 129 -17.96 -1.25 9.59
C GLN A 129 -19.03 -0.43 10.32
N ALA A 130 -19.82 0.36 9.60
CA ALA A 130 -20.93 1.11 10.18
C ALA A 130 -22.01 0.17 10.74
N ASP A 131 -22.39 -0.87 9.98
CA ASP A 131 -23.36 -1.87 10.41
C ASP A 131 -22.87 -2.65 11.64
N ALA A 132 -21.58 -2.99 11.69
CA ALA A 132 -20.98 -3.67 12.84
C ALA A 132 -20.98 -2.80 14.10
N GLU A 133 -20.74 -1.49 13.96
CA GLU A 133 -20.79 -0.56 15.08
C GLU A 133 -22.23 -0.34 15.55
N GLU A 134 -23.20 -0.20 14.64
CA GLU A 134 -24.62 -0.10 14.99
C GLU A 134 -25.10 -1.36 15.75
N GLN A 135 -24.69 -2.56 15.30
CA GLN A 135 -24.96 -3.80 16.00
C GLN A 135 -24.27 -3.87 17.37
N ARG A 136 -23.06 -3.34 17.52
CA ARG A 136 -22.38 -3.25 18.82
C ARG A 136 -23.13 -2.35 19.80
N VAL A 137 -23.57 -1.17 19.36
CA VAL A 137 -24.36 -0.25 20.19
C VAL A 137 -25.68 -0.90 20.63
N LYS A 138 -26.42 -1.50 19.70
CA LYS A 138 -27.66 -2.24 20.01
C LYS A 138 -27.44 -3.41 20.97
N ASN A 139 -26.33 -4.14 20.82
CA ASN A 139 -25.99 -5.24 21.73
C ASN A 139 -25.63 -4.74 23.13
N ILE A 140 -24.91 -3.62 23.25
CA ILE A 140 -24.59 -3.01 24.56
C ILE A 140 -25.88 -2.54 25.25
N GLU A 141 -26.78 -1.87 24.53
CA GLU A 141 -28.10 -1.48 25.06
C GLU A 141 -28.90 -2.70 25.52
N PHE A 142 -28.90 -3.78 24.73
CA PHE A 142 -29.62 -5.01 25.06
C PHE A 142 -29.04 -5.76 26.28
N VAL A 143 -27.72 -5.73 26.50
CA VAL A 143 -27.09 -6.33 27.68
C VAL A 143 -27.42 -5.54 28.96
N GLY A 144 -27.55 -4.21 28.88
CA GLY A 144 -27.98 -3.36 30.01
C GLY A 144 -29.38 -3.72 30.57
N TYR A 145 -30.24 -4.36 29.78
CA TYR A 145 -31.55 -4.87 30.23
C TYR A 145 -31.50 -6.30 30.78
N ARG A 146 -30.40 -7.04 30.59
CA ARG A 146 -30.28 -8.45 31.01
C ARG A 146 -29.64 -8.64 32.39
N ASP A 147 -29.04 -7.61 32.97
CA ASP A 147 -28.48 -7.65 34.33
C ASP A 147 -29.55 -7.78 35.45
N VAL A 148 -30.84 -7.91 35.10
CA VAL A 148 -31.95 -8.17 36.04
C VAL A 148 -32.43 -9.62 36.10
N LEU A 149 -31.83 -10.59 35.38
CA LEU A 149 -32.27 -11.99 35.47
C LEU A 149 -31.11 -13.00 35.52
N PRO A 150 -31.03 -13.87 36.56
CA PRO A 150 -29.97 -14.86 36.66
C PRO A 150 -30.28 -16.05 35.76
N GLN A 151 -29.48 -16.29 34.71
CA GLN A 151 -29.63 -17.50 33.89
C GLN A 151 -28.29 -18.22 33.64
N ARG A 152 -28.32 -19.53 33.94
CA ARG A 152 -27.23 -20.52 33.87
C ARG A 152 -26.57 -20.59 32.49
N GLN A 153 -25.23 -20.57 32.45
CA GLN A 153 -24.43 -20.64 31.22
C GLN A 153 -24.24 -22.09 30.73
N LYS A 154 -24.46 -22.31 29.42
CA LYS A 154 -23.92 -23.44 28.64
C LYS A 154 -22.97 -22.84 27.59
N LYS A 155 -21.72 -23.34 27.53
CA LYS A 155 -20.69 -22.94 26.58
C LYS A 155 -20.83 -23.73 25.28
N GLU A 156 -20.91 -23.05 24.14
CA GLU A 156 -20.50 -23.58 22.84
C GLU A 156 -19.56 -22.58 22.16
N ASN A 157 -18.38 -23.05 21.77
CA ASN A 157 -17.36 -22.30 21.05
C ASN A 157 -17.53 -22.54 19.55
N ASN A 158 -18.03 -21.55 18.81
CA ASN A 158 -17.89 -21.52 17.34
C ASN A 158 -16.92 -20.39 16.96
N THR A 159 -15.67 -20.76 16.68
CA THR A 159 -14.68 -19.89 16.06
C THR A 159 -14.94 -19.85 14.56
N ILE A 160 -15.37 -18.70 14.05
CA ILE A 160 -15.53 -18.44 12.61
C ILE A 160 -14.15 -18.13 12.03
N ASP A 161 -13.72 -18.91 11.03
CA ASP A 161 -12.45 -18.72 10.32
C ASP A 161 -12.61 -17.75 9.15
N ILE A 162 -12.14 -16.51 9.38
CA ILE A 162 -12.18 -15.38 8.45
C ILE A 162 -11.21 -15.57 7.28
N SER A 163 -10.28 -16.53 7.35
CA SER A 163 -9.26 -16.75 6.33
C SER A 163 -9.81 -17.22 4.97
N SER A 164 -11.03 -17.75 4.93
CA SER A 164 -11.67 -18.27 3.72
C SER A 164 -12.24 -17.20 2.78
N MET A 165 -12.44 -15.96 3.24
CA MET A 165 -13.10 -14.90 2.46
C MET A 165 -12.14 -14.08 1.58
N LEU A 166 -10.83 -14.29 1.68
CA LEU A 166 -9.81 -13.47 0.99
C LEU A 166 -9.41 -14.00 -0.38
N ASP A 167 -9.81 -15.22 -0.76
CA ASP A 167 -9.34 -15.89 -1.98
C ASP A 167 -10.22 -15.68 -3.23
N GLU A 168 -11.38 -15.02 -3.10
CA GLU A 168 -12.35 -14.85 -4.20
C GLU A 168 -12.37 -13.44 -4.86
N ILE A 169 -11.29 -12.64 -4.77
CA ILE A 169 -11.21 -11.26 -5.36
C ILE A 169 -10.04 -11.03 -6.33
#